data_AF-A0A519WAT6-F1
#
_entry.id   AF-A0A519WAT6-F1
#
_cell.length_a   1.000
_cell.length_b   1.000
_cell.length_c   1.000
_cell.angle_alpha   90.00
_cell.angle_beta   90.00
_cell.angle_gamma   90.00
#
_symmetry.space_group_name_H-M   'P 1'
#
loop_
_entity.id
_entity.type
_entity.pdbx_description
1 polymer ?
#
loop_
_entity_poly.entity_id
_entity_poly.type
_entity_poly.pdbx_seq_one_letter_code
_entity_poly.pdbx_strand_id
1 'polypeptide(L)'
;QVKSAIMATKIPQSPKNQIDKIVCDADLFHLGLPDFRKKGKLMHKEAELIHKKDISKLEWRKKDIQFMESHRYQTDYAILLLNDQKQANISKLKSKLTPQEVINTELQEPKNFAPAIDLSKVKKKGKDDRPDKGIETMFRITATNNQRLSDMADNKAHILITVNSIMLSLIVSLLLRRLEDHGNLIIPTFILLIVSLTCVVVSILSTRPSIPKGEFTQQDMDDKKVNLLFFGNFYKMSLPSYTEGMIKVMNDKDFLYGTLITDVYSQGVVLGRKYKLIRLAYNIFMWGLIAAVFAFVIAYAAYGKL
;
A
#
# COMPACT_ATOMS: atom_id res chain seq x y z
N GLN A 1 29.23 30.22 -2.61
CA GLN A 1 28.35 29.10 -3.03
C GLN A 1 28.79 27.76 -2.45
N VAL A 2 30.04 27.32 -2.64
CA VAL A 2 30.56 26.02 -2.12
C VAL A 2 30.35 25.80 -0.61
N LYS A 3 30.69 26.78 0.23
CA LYS A 3 30.49 26.70 1.69
C LYS A 3 29.02 26.45 2.08
N SER A 4 28.06 27.00 1.32
CA SER A 4 26.62 26.80 1.58
C SER A 4 26.21 25.36 1.31
N ALA A 5 26.65 24.79 0.18
CA ALA A 5 26.34 23.42 -0.21
C ALA A 5 26.90 22.40 0.79
N ILE A 6 28.14 22.61 1.27
CA ILE A 6 28.74 21.75 2.31
C ILE A 6 27.97 21.86 3.63
N MET A 7 27.58 23.07 4.05
CA MET A 7 26.83 23.24 5.30
C MET A 7 25.41 22.68 5.22
N ALA A 8 24.83 22.58 4.03
CA ALA A 8 23.48 22.06 3.82
C ALA A 8 23.37 20.54 4.07
N THR A 9 24.47 19.78 3.92
CA THR A 9 24.47 18.32 4.13
C THR A 9 24.46 17.92 5.61
N LYS A 10 24.71 18.86 6.53
CA LYS A 10 24.64 18.60 7.98
C LYS A 10 23.23 18.14 8.36
N ILE A 11 23.13 17.00 9.04
CA ILE A 11 21.84 16.43 9.49
C ILE A 11 21.36 17.16 10.77
N PRO A 12 20.08 17.57 10.86
CA PRO A 12 19.05 17.51 9.81
C PRO A 12 19.30 18.52 8.70
N GLN A 13 19.18 18.06 7.43
CA GLN A 13 19.50 18.86 6.25
C GLN A 13 18.58 20.08 6.12
N SER A 14 19.16 21.23 5.77
CA SER A 14 18.44 22.48 5.55
C SER A 14 18.91 23.19 4.27
N PRO A 15 18.61 22.61 3.08
CA PRO A 15 19.06 23.17 1.81
C PRO A 15 18.28 24.44 1.47
N LYS A 16 18.99 25.50 1.07
CA LYS A 16 18.36 26.80 0.77
C LYS A 16 18.19 27.05 -0.72
N ASN A 17 19.14 26.57 -1.52
CA ASN A 17 19.13 26.73 -2.97
C ASN A 17 19.10 25.37 -3.70
N GLN A 18 18.94 25.40 -5.02
CA GLN A 18 18.82 24.17 -5.82
C GLN A 18 20.08 23.29 -5.78
N ILE A 19 21.27 23.89 -5.74
CA ILE A 19 22.54 23.15 -5.64
C ILE A 19 22.61 22.43 -4.30
N ASP A 20 22.27 23.10 -3.21
CA ASP A 20 22.20 22.50 -1.88
C ASP A 20 21.27 21.29 -1.86
N LYS A 21 20.09 21.39 -2.49
CA LYS A 21 19.13 20.28 -2.60
C LYS A 21 19.71 19.09 -3.36
N ILE A 22 20.36 19.34 -4.50
CA ILE A 22 21.00 18.30 -5.32
C ILE A 22 22.10 17.60 -4.52
N VAL A 23 22.94 18.36 -3.81
CA VAL A 23 24.05 17.82 -3.00
C VAL A 23 23.52 17.01 -1.82
N CYS A 24 22.49 17.49 -1.12
CA CYS A 24 21.82 16.75 -0.04
C CYS A 24 21.25 15.41 -0.51
N ASP A 25 20.60 15.40 -1.68
CA ASP A 25 20.07 14.18 -2.27
C ASP A 25 21.16 13.25 -2.78
N ALA A 26 22.26 13.78 -3.31
CA ALA A 26 23.42 12.99 -3.74
C ALA A 26 24.09 12.30 -2.55
N ASP A 27 24.24 12.99 -1.42
CA ASP A 27 24.81 12.45 -0.18
C ASP A 27 23.97 11.28 0.37
N LEU A 28 22.64 11.43 0.38
CA LEU A 28 21.70 10.42 0.87
C LEU A 28 21.06 9.57 -0.24
N PHE A 29 21.66 9.55 -1.44
CA PHE A 29 21.15 8.84 -2.62
C PHE A 29 21.00 7.34 -2.36
N HIS A 30 21.93 6.80 -1.58
CA HIS A 30 22.01 5.38 -1.26
C HIS A 30 20.81 4.82 -0.49
N LEU A 31 20.00 5.67 0.17
CA LEU A 31 18.81 5.22 0.91
C LEU A 31 17.76 4.58 -0.01
N GLY A 32 17.70 5.01 -1.26
CA GLY A 32 16.80 4.50 -2.29
C GLY A 32 17.47 3.58 -3.31
N LEU A 33 18.61 2.98 -2.98
CA LEU A 33 19.21 1.94 -3.80
C LEU A 33 18.86 0.53 -3.29
N PRO A 34 18.77 -0.49 -4.18
CA PRO A 34 18.52 -1.87 -3.76
C PRO A 34 19.61 -2.45 -2.85
N ASP A 35 20.83 -1.92 -2.96
CA ASP A 35 22.01 -2.36 -2.21
C ASP A 35 22.24 -1.56 -0.91
N PHE A 36 21.29 -0.71 -0.49
CA PHE A 36 21.32 0.06 0.76
C PHE A 36 21.89 -0.73 1.95
N ARG A 37 21.49 -2.00 2.10
CA ARG A 37 21.96 -2.88 3.20
C ARG A 37 23.46 -3.15 3.19
N LYS A 38 24.13 -3.12 2.04
CA LYS A 38 25.59 -3.26 1.95
C LYS A 38 26.26 -2.03 2.54
N LYS A 39 25.84 -0.83 2.14
CA LYS A 39 26.33 0.44 2.68
C LYS A 39 26.02 0.61 4.17
N GLY A 40 24.81 0.27 4.61
CA GLY A 40 24.43 0.33 6.03
C GLY A 40 25.31 -0.54 6.95
N LYS A 41 25.80 -1.70 6.47
CA LYS A 41 26.77 -2.51 7.24
C LYS A 41 28.12 -1.82 7.41
N LEU A 42 28.57 -1.07 6.41
CA LEU A 42 29.82 -0.32 6.48
C LEU A 42 29.67 0.86 7.44
N MET A 43 28.57 1.61 7.36
CA MET A 43 28.27 2.70 8.28
C MET A 43 28.12 2.23 9.74
N HIS A 44 27.51 1.05 9.96
CA HIS A 44 27.43 0.47 11.30
C HIS A 44 28.83 0.22 11.89
N LYS A 45 29.72 -0.43 11.13
CA LYS A 45 31.10 -0.66 11.57
C LYS A 45 31.87 0.64 11.81
N GLU A 46 31.69 1.63 10.93
CA GLU A 46 32.30 2.94 11.08
C GLU A 46 31.86 3.63 12.39
N ALA A 47 30.56 3.58 12.71
CA ALA A 47 30.04 4.13 13.95
C ALA A 47 30.57 3.42 15.21
N GLU A 48 30.72 2.08 15.17
CA GLU A 48 31.31 1.32 16.27
C GLU A 48 32.76 1.73 16.53
N LEU A 49 33.54 1.93 15.46
CA LEU A 49 34.94 2.37 15.54
C LEU A 49 35.08 3.81 16.07
N ILE A 50 34.25 4.74 15.57
CA ILE A 50 34.28 6.15 15.99
C ILE A 50 33.90 6.29 17.47
N HIS A 51 32.83 5.62 17.89
CA HIS A 51 32.31 5.74 19.25
C HIS A 51 32.92 4.76 20.24
N LYS A 52 33.80 3.85 19.79
CA LYS A 52 34.43 2.78 20.58
C LYS A 52 33.42 2.00 21.43
N LYS A 53 32.25 1.76 20.85
CA LYS A 53 31.13 1.10 21.52
C LYS A 53 30.51 0.11 20.56
N ASP A 54 30.33 -1.13 21.01
CA ASP A 54 29.58 -2.12 20.26
C ASP A 54 28.10 -1.73 20.20
N ILE A 55 27.57 -1.61 18.98
CA ILE A 55 26.17 -1.26 18.76
C ILE A 55 25.48 -2.53 18.27
N SER A 56 24.47 -2.99 19.01
CA SER A 56 23.76 -4.21 18.59
C SER A 56 23.11 -4.03 17.21
N LYS A 57 23.05 -5.10 16.41
CA LYS A 57 22.38 -5.09 15.10
C LYS A 57 20.91 -4.67 15.18
N LEU A 58 20.27 -4.93 16.32
CA LEU A 58 18.87 -4.56 16.58
C LEU A 58 18.75 -3.05 16.80
N GLU A 59 19.58 -2.49 17.68
CA GLU A 59 19.62 -1.06 17.97
C GLU A 59 19.96 -0.25 16.71
N TRP A 60 20.96 -0.70 15.94
CA TRP A 60 21.31 -0.09 14.66
C TRP A 60 20.13 -0.07 13.69
N ARG A 61 19.39 -1.18 13.59
CA ARG A 61 18.21 -1.27 12.72
C ARG A 61 17.10 -0.30 13.12
N LYS A 62 16.85 -0.11 14.42
CA LYS A 62 15.86 0.86 14.90
C LYS A 62 16.27 2.30 14.52
N LYS A 63 17.57 2.63 14.66
CA LYS A 63 18.14 3.92 14.24
C LYS A 63 18.03 4.13 12.72
N ASP A 64 18.37 3.11 11.92
CA ASP A 64 18.22 3.15 10.45
C ASP A 64 16.77 3.46 10.05
N ILE A 65 15.79 2.77 10.64
CA ILE A 65 14.37 2.99 10.35
C ILE A 65 13.96 4.43 10.69
N GLN A 66 14.26 4.87 11.92
CA GLN A 66 13.94 6.22 12.38
C GLN A 66 14.57 7.29 11.47
N PHE A 67 15.84 7.12 11.11
CA PHE A 67 16.55 8.03 10.21
C PHE A 67 15.88 8.07 8.83
N MET A 68 15.62 6.90 8.23
CA MET A 68 15.00 6.82 6.91
C MET A 68 13.57 7.39 6.88
N GLU A 69 12.78 7.21 7.94
CA GLU A 69 11.43 7.77 8.07
C GLU A 69 11.43 9.29 8.27
N SER A 70 12.40 9.81 9.02
CA SER A 70 12.56 11.26 9.22
C SER A 70 13.12 11.98 7.99
N HIS A 71 13.87 11.28 7.14
CA HIS A 71 14.49 11.85 5.95
C HIS A 71 13.47 12.03 4.81
N ARG A 72 13.63 13.07 3.99
CA ARG A 72 12.92 13.26 2.72
C ARG A 72 13.87 13.79 1.65
N TYR A 73 13.81 13.23 0.45
CA TYR A 73 14.52 13.76 -0.72
C TYR A 73 14.00 15.15 -1.09
N GLN A 74 14.89 16.00 -1.60
CA GLN A 74 14.69 17.44 -1.76
C GLN A 74 14.38 17.85 -3.20
N THR A 75 14.93 17.13 -4.17
CA THR A 75 14.75 17.31 -5.61
C THR A 75 13.70 16.36 -6.15
N ASP A 76 12.96 16.84 -7.15
CA ASP A 76 11.91 16.05 -7.80
C ASP A 76 12.49 14.77 -8.45
N TYR A 77 13.70 14.85 -9.00
CA TYR A 77 14.42 13.72 -9.57
C TYR A 77 14.64 12.61 -8.54
N ALA A 78 15.20 12.94 -7.38
CA ALA A 78 15.47 11.96 -6.33
C ALA A 78 14.17 11.43 -5.70
N ILE A 79 13.15 12.27 -5.52
CA ILE A 79 11.83 11.82 -5.05
C ILE A 79 11.24 10.77 -6.02
N LEU A 80 11.27 11.05 -7.32
CA LEU A 80 10.69 10.14 -8.33
C LEU A 80 11.48 8.83 -8.46
N LEU A 81 12.82 8.93 -8.46
CA LEU A 81 13.68 7.77 -8.72
C LEU A 81 13.85 6.87 -7.49
N LEU A 82 13.95 7.46 -6.29
CA LEU A 82 14.51 6.77 -5.12
C LEU A 82 13.50 6.51 -4.01
N ASN A 83 12.40 7.26 -3.95
CA ASN A 83 11.50 7.20 -2.80
C ASN A 83 10.84 5.82 -2.64
N ASP A 84 10.52 5.16 -3.75
CA ASP A 84 9.85 3.85 -3.73
C ASP A 84 10.76 2.74 -3.22
N GLN A 85 11.98 2.71 -3.74
CA GLN A 85 13.00 1.79 -3.29
C GLN A 85 13.39 2.07 -1.84
N LYS A 86 13.40 3.34 -1.42
CA LYS A 86 13.59 3.74 -0.02
C LYS A 86 12.46 3.18 0.87
N GLN A 87 11.20 3.26 0.46
CA GLN A 87 10.06 2.68 1.21
C GLN A 87 10.12 1.15 1.25
N ALA A 88 10.53 0.50 0.16
CA ALA A 88 10.76 -0.94 0.12
C ALA A 88 11.87 -1.37 1.09
N ASN A 89 12.96 -0.58 1.14
CA ASN A 89 14.05 -0.78 2.10
C ASN A 89 13.57 -0.64 3.54
N ILE A 90 12.80 0.42 3.88
CA ILE A 90 12.20 0.61 5.22
C ILE A 90 11.31 -0.58 5.59
N SER A 91 10.43 -1.01 4.68
CA SER A 91 9.52 -2.14 4.92
C SER A 91 10.28 -3.44 5.18
N LYS A 92 11.38 -3.67 4.46
CA LYS A 92 12.27 -4.82 4.65
C LYS A 92 13.10 -4.75 5.94
N LEU A 93 13.37 -3.56 6.45
CA LEU A 93 13.96 -3.39 7.79
C LEU A 93 12.92 -3.71 8.86
N LYS A 94 11.70 -3.16 8.74
CA LYS A 94 10.60 -3.38 9.69
C LYS A 94 10.18 -4.85 9.79
N SER A 95 10.12 -5.58 8.68
CA SER A 95 9.76 -7.01 8.67
C SER A 95 10.75 -7.91 9.41
N LYS A 96 11.95 -7.41 9.72
CA LYS A 96 12.99 -8.12 10.49
C LYS A 96 12.98 -7.76 11.98
N LEU A 97 12.07 -6.91 12.43
CA LEU A 97 11.77 -6.71 13.84
C LEU A 97 10.66 -7.70 14.21
N THR A 98 10.86 -8.50 15.27
CA THR A 98 9.88 -9.49 15.73
C THR A 98 8.59 -8.82 16.24
N PRO A 99 7.43 -9.51 16.19
CA PRO A 99 6.12 -8.94 16.51
C PRO A 99 5.99 -8.27 17.89
N GLN A 100 6.85 -8.62 18.85
CA GLN A 100 6.82 -8.08 20.22
C GLN A 100 7.48 -6.69 20.37
N GLU A 101 8.24 -6.20 19.39
CA GLU A 101 8.84 -4.85 19.47
C GLU A 101 8.06 -3.77 18.69
N VAL A 102 6.96 -4.13 18.03
CA VAL A 102 6.13 -3.23 17.22
C VAL A 102 5.07 -2.51 18.09
N ILE A 103 4.95 -2.85 19.37
CA ILE A 103 3.79 -2.50 20.22
C ILE A 103 3.74 -1.02 20.67
N ASN A 104 4.76 -0.19 20.40
CA ASN A 104 4.73 1.24 20.80
C ASN A 104 4.57 2.23 19.64
N THR A 105 4.02 1.81 18.51
CA THR A 105 3.44 2.77 17.56
C THR A 105 2.03 2.30 17.23
N GLU A 106 1.10 2.65 18.11
CA GLU A 106 -0.33 2.58 17.84
C GLU A 106 -0.64 3.34 16.55
N LEU A 107 -0.69 2.63 15.43
CA LEU A 107 -1.59 3.00 14.34
C LEU A 107 -2.98 2.60 14.82
N GLN A 108 -3.64 3.53 15.52
CA GLN A 108 -5.08 3.46 15.72
C GLN A 108 -5.73 3.25 14.35
N GLU A 109 -6.56 2.20 14.23
CA GLU A 109 -7.44 2.08 13.08
C GLU A 109 -8.22 3.40 12.94
N PRO A 110 -8.31 4.01 11.75
CA PRO A 110 -9.16 5.16 11.56
C PRO A 110 -10.60 4.68 11.74
N LYS A 111 -11.15 4.92 12.94
CA LYS A 111 -12.59 5.01 13.13
C LYS A 111 -13.08 6.06 12.15
N ASN A 112 -14.00 5.65 11.27
CA ASN A 112 -14.66 6.51 10.30
C ASN A 112 -15.09 7.83 10.95
N PHE A 113 -14.34 8.88 10.68
CA PHE A 113 -14.77 10.27 10.76
C PHE A 113 -14.40 10.89 9.42
N ALA A 114 -15.23 10.67 8.41
CA ALA A 114 -15.42 11.71 7.42
C ALA A 114 -16.53 12.60 7.98
N PRO A 115 -16.22 13.73 8.65
CA PRO A 115 -17.23 14.77 8.76
C PRO A 115 -17.62 15.21 7.34
N ALA A 116 -18.89 15.51 7.13
CA ALA A 116 -19.30 16.20 5.91
C ALA A 116 -18.49 17.50 5.80
N ILE A 117 -17.59 17.59 4.81
CA ILE A 117 -16.83 18.80 4.56
C ILE A 117 -17.79 19.79 3.90
N ASP A 118 -18.37 20.67 4.72
CA ASP A 118 -19.01 21.89 4.25
C ASP A 118 -17.90 22.84 3.75
N LEU A 119 -17.73 22.90 2.42
CA LEU A 119 -16.74 23.73 1.74
C LEU A 119 -16.93 25.24 1.99
N SER A 120 -18.05 25.65 2.61
CA SER A 120 -18.33 27.06 2.93
C SER A 120 -17.44 27.66 4.05
N LYS A 121 -16.71 26.82 4.82
CA LYS A 121 -15.88 27.28 5.96
C LYS A 121 -14.39 27.44 5.69
N VAL A 122 -13.89 27.14 4.50
CA VAL A 122 -12.46 27.35 4.17
C VAL A 122 -12.22 28.83 3.88
N LYS A 123 -11.77 29.59 4.90
CA LYS A 123 -11.33 30.99 4.72
C LYS A 123 -10.29 31.08 3.60
N LYS A 124 -10.60 31.86 2.55
CA LYS A 124 -9.66 32.24 1.49
C LYS A 124 -8.49 33.04 2.08
N LYS A 125 -7.41 32.37 2.50
CA LYS A 125 -6.09 33.01 2.62
C LYS A 125 -5.55 33.32 1.21
N GLY A 126 -4.93 34.49 1.09
CA GLY A 126 -4.54 35.21 -0.14
C GLY A 126 -3.99 34.35 -1.29
N LYS A 127 -4.27 34.82 -2.50
CA LYS A 127 -4.26 34.07 -3.76
C LYS A 127 -2.87 33.84 -4.37
N ASP A 128 -1.78 34.23 -3.71
CA ASP A 128 -0.50 34.46 -4.40
C ASP A 128 0.72 33.70 -3.83
N ASP A 129 0.55 32.85 -2.81
CA ASP A 129 1.68 32.15 -2.16
C ASP A 129 1.45 30.65 -1.99
N ARG A 130 0.63 30.04 -2.86
CA ARG A 130 0.39 28.60 -2.85
C ARG A 130 1.34 27.92 -3.84
N PRO A 131 2.19 26.96 -3.41
CA PRO A 131 3.07 26.26 -4.33
C PRO A 131 2.25 25.28 -5.19
N ASP A 132 1.71 25.76 -6.31
CA ASP A 132 0.86 24.99 -7.25
C ASP A 132 1.53 23.67 -7.69
N LYS A 133 2.86 23.67 -7.87
CA LYS A 133 3.65 22.46 -8.17
C LYS A 133 3.63 21.43 -7.04
N GLY A 134 3.66 21.86 -5.78
CA GLY A 134 3.63 20.95 -4.63
C GLY A 134 2.30 20.20 -4.52
N ILE A 135 1.21 20.85 -4.92
CA ILE A 135 -0.12 20.25 -4.96
C ILE A 135 -0.20 19.20 -6.08
N GLU A 136 0.30 19.52 -7.27
CA GLU A 136 0.37 18.57 -8.39
C GLU A 136 1.21 17.34 -8.04
N THR A 137 2.40 17.54 -7.46
CA THR A 137 3.26 16.44 -7.00
C THR A 137 2.57 15.59 -5.94
N MET A 138 1.83 16.19 -5.01
CA MET A 138 1.09 15.46 -3.98
C MET A 138 0.00 14.58 -4.59
N PHE A 139 -0.81 15.09 -5.52
CA PHE A 139 -1.82 14.29 -6.22
C PHE A 139 -1.19 13.17 -7.04
N ARG A 140 -0.10 13.45 -7.76
CA ARG A 140 0.64 12.45 -8.52
C ARG A 140 1.15 11.32 -7.63
N ILE A 141 1.85 11.65 -6.55
CA ILE A 141 2.37 10.66 -5.58
C ILE A 141 1.23 9.85 -4.97
N THR A 142 0.15 10.52 -4.58
CA THR A 142 -0.99 9.85 -3.92
C THR A 142 -1.68 8.88 -4.87
N ALA A 143 -1.95 9.29 -6.12
CA ALA A 143 -2.52 8.42 -7.15
C ALA A 143 -1.61 7.22 -7.45
N THR A 144 -0.29 7.45 -7.60
CA THR A 144 0.68 6.36 -7.79
C THR A 144 0.72 5.40 -6.60
N ASN A 145 0.66 5.92 -5.37
CA ASN A 145 0.63 5.10 -4.16
C ASN A 145 -0.66 4.28 -4.08
N ASN A 146 -1.82 4.88 -4.34
CA ASN A 146 -3.09 4.17 -4.37
C ASN A 146 -3.11 3.06 -5.43
N GLN A 147 -2.58 3.34 -6.63
CA GLN A 147 -2.44 2.33 -7.68
C GLN A 147 -1.57 1.16 -7.20
N ARG A 148 -0.39 1.43 -6.64
CA ARG A 148 0.49 0.38 -6.11
C ARG A 148 -0.12 -0.43 -4.99
N LEU A 149 -0.85 0.22 -4.08
CA LEU A 149 -1.56 -0.48 -3.02
C LEU A 149 -2.65 -1.40 -3.59
N SER A 150 -3.31 -0.97 -4.67
CA SER A 150 -4.26 -1.81 -5.42
C SER A 150 -3.55 -2.98 -6.08
N ASP A 151 -2.43 -2.75 -6.77
CA ASP A 151 -1.66 -3.82 -7.42
C ASP A 151 -1.14 -4.83 -6.38
N MET A 152 -0.69 -4.36 -5.21
CA MET A 152 -0.27 -5.23 -4.10
C MET A 152 -1.45 -6.04 -3.54
N ALA A 153 -2.64 -5.46 -3.47
CA ALA A 153 -3.85 -6.18 -3.07
C ALA A 153 -4.17 -7.30 -4.07
N ASP A 154 -4.16 -6.99 -5.37
CA ASP A 154 -4.44 -7.94 -6.43
C ASP A 154 -3.38 -9.07 -6.46
N ASN A 155 -2.11 -8.74 -6.25
CA ASN A 155 -1.03 -9.71 -6.10
C ASN A 155 -1.24 -10.64 -4.88
N LYS A 156 -1.67 -10.10 -3.73
CA LYS A 156 -1.96 -10.91 -2.53
C LYS A 156 -3.13 -11.87 -2.76
N ALA A 157 -4.17 -11.43 -3.47
CA ALA A 157 -5.29 -12.27 -3.85
C ALA A 157 -4.85 -13.35 -4.85
N HIS A 158 -4.04 -13.00 -5.84
CA HIS A 158 -3.49 -13.95 -6.81
C HIS A 158 -2.68 -15.06 -6.12
N ILE A 159 -1.75 -14.71 -5.21
CA ILE A 159 -0.99 -15.71 -4.43
C ILE A 159 -1.94 -16.65 -3.67
N LEU A 160 -2.98 -16.10 -3.04
CA LEU A 160 -3.93 -16.89 -2.25
C LEU A 160 -4.77 -17.83 -3.12
N ILE A 161 -5.13 -17.41 -4.34
CA ILE A 161 -5.77 -18.26 -5.35
C ILE A 161 -4.82 -19.38 -5.76
N THR A 162 -3.58 -19.06 -6.17
CA THR A 162 -2.61 -20.06 -6.64
C THR A 162 -2.33 -21.14 -5.59
N VAL A 163 -2.08 -20.76 -4.34
CA VAL A 163 -1.82 -21.72 -3.25
C VAL A 163 -3.02 -22.63 -3.04
N ASN A 164 -4.25 -22.09 -3.01
CA ASN A 164 -5.46 -22.91 -2.84
C ASN A 164 -5.77 -23.78 -4.07
N SER A 165 -5.49 -23.33 -5.29
CA SER A 165 -5.63 -24.16 -6.50
C SER A 165 -4.68 -25.35 -6.50
N ILE A 166 -3.42 -25.16 -6.09
CA ILE A 166 -2.45 -26.25 -5.90
C ILE A 166 -2.95 -27.21 -4.83
N MET A 167 -3.43 -26.68 -3.70
CA MET A 167 -3.93 -27.49 -2.59
C MET A 167 -5.14 -28.34 -3.00
N LEU A 168 -6.11 -27.76 -3.72
CA LEU A 168 -7.27 -28.48 -4.26
C LEU A 168 -6.85 -29.58 -5.24
N SER A 169 -5.86 -29.32 -6.11
CA SER A 169 -5.32 -30.32 -7.03
C SER A 169 -4.69 -31.50 -6.28
N LEU A 170 -3.94 -31.25 -5.21
CA LEU A 170 -3.37 -32.30 -4.36
C LEU A 170 -4.44 -33.10 -3.61
N ILE A 171 -5.48 -32.44 -3.09
CA ILE A 171 -6.59 -33.13 -2.42
C ILE A 171 -7.30 -34.08 -3.38
N VAL A 172 -7.63 -33.60 -4.58
CA VAL A 172 -8.33 -34.40 -5.59
C VAL A 172 -7.45 -35.56 -6.08
N SER A 173 -6.15 -35.35 -6.28
CA SER A 173 -5.26 -36.38 -6.81
C SER A 173 -4.79 -37.41 -5.77
N LEU A 174 -4.54 -37.01 -4.53
CA LEU A 174 -3.91 -37.85 -3.51
C LEU A 174 -4.89 -38.32 -2.43
N LEU A 175 -5.81 -37.46 -1.99
CA LEU A 175 -6.71 -37.76 -0.87
C LEU A 175 -7.99 -38.48 -1.31
N LEU A 176 -8.59 -38.12 -2.45
CA LEU A 176 -9.82 -38.80 -2.95
C LEU A 176 -9.64 -40.30 -3.17
N ARG A 177 -8.49 -40.74 -3.71
CA ARG A 177 -8.21 -42.18 -3.89
C ARG A 177 -8.07 -42.92 -2.57
N ARG A 178 -7.63 -42.24 -1.50
CA ARG A 178 -7.44 -42.84 -0.16
C ARG A 178 -8.71 -42.83 0.69
N LEU A 179 -9.74 -42.11 0.25
CA LEU A 179 -11.00 -41.97 0.98
C LEU A 179 -11.87 -43.24 0.90
N GLU A 180 -11.72 -44.04 -0.16
CA GLU A 180 -12.40 -45.34 -0.28
C GLU A 180 -11.86 -46.35 0.75
N ASP A 181 -10.56 -46.31 1.03
CA ASP A 181 -9.90 -47.20 2.00
C ASP A 181 -9.98 -46.68 3.45
N HIS A 182 -10.10 -45.36 3.63
CA HIS A 182 -10.04 -44.69 4.94
C HIS A 182 -11.18 -43.69 5.13
N GLY A 183 -12.37 -44.20 5.46
CA GLY A 183 -13.57 -43.39 5.65
C GLY A 183 -13.46 -42.34 6.77
N ASN A 184 -12.58 -42.53 7.76
CA ASN A 184 -12.30 -41.55 8.82
C ASN A 184 -11.67 -40.25 8.29
N LEU A 185 -11.03 -40.27 7.12
CA LEU A 185 -10.43 -39.08 6.50
C LEU A 185 -11.43 -38.23 5.71
N ILE A 186 -12.68 -38.69 5.54
CA ILE A 186 -13.73 -37.97 4.79
C ILE A 186 -13.98 -36.59 5.41
N ILE A 187 -14.25 -36.54 6.71
CA ILE A 187 -14.61 -35.29 7.39
C ILE A 187 -13.48 -34.26 7.31
N PRO A 188 -12.22 -34.56 7.69
CA PRO A 188 -11.10 -33.62 7.54
C PRO A 188 -10.88 -33.14 6.11
N THR A 189 -11.05 -34.03 5.12
CA THR A 189 -10.87 -33.69 3.71
C THR A 189 -11.94 -32.72 3.22
N PHE A 190 -13.21 -32.92 3.59
CA PHE A 190 -14.29 -32.00 3.23
C PHE A 190 -14.14 -30.63 3.91
N ILE A 191 -13.71 -30.59 5.18
CA ILE A 191 -13.38 -29.32 5.85
C ILE A 191 -12.34 -28.56 5.05
N LEU A 192 -11.26 -29.23 4.66
CA LEU A 192 -10.18 -28.64 3.89
C LEU A 192 -10.64 -28.14 2.51
N LEU A 193 -11.46 -28.92 1.80
CA LEU A 193 -12.06 -28.53 0.52
C LEU A 193 -12.94 -27.27 0.65
N ILE A 194 -13.82 -27.23 1.65
CA ILE A 194 -14.73 -26.09 1.88
C ILE A 194 -13.92 -24.83 2.22
N VAL A 195 -12.91 -24.94 3.09
CA VAL A 195 -12.02 -23.84 3.44
C VAL A 195 -11.32 -23.29 2.20
N SER A 196 -10.73 -24.16 1.37
CA SER A 196 -10.03 -23.74 0.16
C SER A 196 -10.95 -23.12 -0.88
N LEU A 197 -12.12 -23.71 -1.10
CA LEU A 197 -13.09 -23.16 -2.04
C LEU A 197 -13.59 -21.78 -1.60
N THR A 198 -13.95 -21.64 -0.31
CA THR A 198 -14.40 -20.36 0.26
C THR A 198 -13.30 -19.30 0.15
N CYS A 199 -12.06 -19.67 0.44
CA CYS A 199 -10.90 -18.79 0.33
C CYS A 199 -10.70 -18.29 -1.11
N VAL A 200 -10.79 -19.18 -2.11
CA VAL A 200 -10.70 -18.83 -3.53
C VAL A 200 -11.83 -17.87 -3.92
N VAL A 201 -13.07 -18.15 -3.52
CA VAL A 201 -14.22 -17.29 -3.82
C VAL A 201 -14.03 -15.88 -3.27
N VAL A 202 -13.64 -15.74 -1.99
CA VAL A 202 -13.40 -14.43 -1.37
C VAL A 202 -12.21 -13.71 -2.03
N SER A 203 -11.17 -14.44 -2.43
CA SER A 203 -10.01 -13.88 -3.14
C SER A 203 -10.40 -13.34 -4.52
N ILE A 204 -11.21 -14.07 -5.29
CA ILE A 204 -11.74 -13.62 -6.59
C ILE A 204 -12.65 -12.40 -6.41
N LEU A 205 -13.49 -12.37 -5.37
CA LEU A 205 -14.33 -11.20 -5.08
C LEU A 205 -13.50 -9.95 -4.77
N SER A 206 -12.29 -10.10 -4.23
CA SER A 206 -11.40 -8.97 -3.93
C SER A 206 -10.74 -8.37 -5.18
N THR A 207 -10.58 -9.14 -6.25
CA THR A 207 -10.01 -8.67 -7.52
C THR A 207 -11.07 -8.16 -8.50
N ARG A 208 -12.35 -8.38 -8.21
CA ARG A 208 -13.46 -7.93 -9.07
C ARG A 208 -13.53 -6.39 -9.10
N PRO A 209 -13.48 -5.75 -10.29
CA PRO A 209 -13.61 -4.30 -10.41
C PRO A 209 -15.03 -3.84 -10.04
N SER A 210 -15.13 -2.70 -9.37
CA SER A 210 -16.40 -2.05 -9.02
C SER A 210 -16.63 -0.86 -9.96
N ILE A 211 -17.61 -0.95 -10.85
CA ILE A 211 -17.89 0.09 -11.86
C ILE A 211 -19.17 0.85 -11.45
N PRO A 212 -19.13 2.19 -11.29
CA PRO A 212 -20.32 3.04 -11.12
C PRO A 212 -21.24 3.02 -12.35
N LYS A 213 -22.43 3.61 -12.24
CA LYS A 213 -23.47 3.58 -13.30
C LYS A 213 -23.06 4.26 -14.62
N GLY A 214 -22.12 5.22 -14.56
CA GLY A 214 -21.47 5.82 -15.73
C GLY A 214 -22.27 6.85 -16.52
N GLU A 215 -23.38 7.36 -15.99
CA GLU A 215 -24.26 8.33 -16.66
C GLU A 215 -24.48 9.53 -15.74
N PHE A 216 -24.34 10.75 -16.28
CA PHE A 216 -24.54 12.02 -15.58
C PHE A 216 -25.27 13.02 -16.47
N THR A 217 -26.04 13.91 -15.86
CA THR A 217 -26.78 14.97 -16.55
C THR A 217 -25.97 16.26 -16.60
N GLN A 218 -26.38 17.18 -17.48
CA GLN A 218 -25.74 18.50 -17.62
C GLN A 218 -25.84 19.33 -16.31
N GLN A 219 -26.91 19.13 -15.53
CA GLN A 219 -27.07 19.70 -14.19
C GLN A 219 -26.00 19.19 -13.19
N ASP A 220 -25.62 17.91 -13.24
CA ASP A 220 -24.60 17.36 -12.35
C ASP A 220 -23.21 17.98 -12.62
N MET A 221 -22.95 18.32 -13.89
CA MET A 221 -21.74 19.02 -14.31
C MET A 221 -21.71 20.48 -13.83
N ASP A 222 -22.83 21.18 -13.92
CA ASP A 222 -22.92 22.59 -13.47
C ASP A 222 -22.83 22.71 -11.94
N ASP A 223 -23.30 21.68 -11.22
CA ASP A 223 -23.16 21.53 -9.76
C ASP A 223 -21.74 21.16 -9.29
N LYS A 224 -20.79 20.93 -10.21
CA LYS A 224 -19.39 20.51 -9.91
C LYS A 224 -19.27 19.23 -9.08
N LYS A 225 -20.26 18.34 -9.13
CA LYS A 225 -20.29 17.10 -8.33
C LYS A 225 -19.71 15.88 -9.05
N VAL A 226 -19.39 16.00 -10.34
CA VAL A 226 -18.97 14.86 -11.17
C VAL A 226 -17.45 14.78 -11.24
N ASN A 227 -16.89 13.63 -10.82
CA ASN A 227 -15.47 13.33 -11.05
C ASN A 227 -15.27 12.83 -12.49
N LEU A 228 -14.95 13.75 -13.40
CA LEU A 228 -14.69 13.46 -14.82
C LEU A 228 -13.33 12.79 -15.07
N LEU A 229 -12.43 12.74 -14.08
CA LEU A 229 -11.14 12.05 -14.22
C LEU A 229 -11.25 10.54 -14.02
N PHE A 230 -12.32 10.07 -13.38
CA PHE A 230 -12.54 8.65 -13.15
C PHE A 230 -13.24 8.00 -14.35
N PHE A 231 -12.58 7.01 -14.97
CA PHE A 231 -13.10 6.32 -16.16
C PHE A 231 -14.51 5.74 -15.97
N GLY A 232 -14.83 5.21 -14.79
CA GLY A 232 -16.14 4.62 -14.50
C GLY A 232 -17.27 5.66 -14.45
N ASN A 233 -16.94 6.95 -14.47
CA ASN A 233 -17.92 8.03 -14.52
C ASN A 233 -18.17 8.55 -15.95
N PHE A 234 -17.19 8.45 -16.86
CA PHE A 234 -17.34 9.00 -18.22
C PHE A 234 -17.41 7.96 -19.34
N TYR A 235 -17.22 6.65 -19.06
CA TYR A 235 -17.12 5.62 -20.11
C TYR A 235 -18.34 5.47 -21.03
N LYS A 236 -19.51 6.02 -20.66
CA LYS A 236 -20.72 6.08 -21.51
C LYS A 236 -21.05 7.47 -22.03
N MET A 237 -20.23 8.48 -21.73
CA MET A 237 -20.46 9.86 -22.16
C MET A 237 -20.07 10.05 -23.63
N SER A 238 -20.76 10.97 -24.31
CA SER A 238 -20.36 11.39 -25.65
C SER A 238 -19.08 12.23 -25.59
N LEU A 239 -18.23 12.13 -26.62
CA LEU A 239 -17.00 12.93 -26.71
C LEU A 239 -17.26 14.45 -26.64
N PRO A 240 -18.29 15.02 -27.32
CA PRO A 240 -18.63 16.42 -27.17
C PRO A 240 -18.95 16.82 -25.73
N SER A 241 -19.80 16.06 -25.02
CA SER A 241 -20.16 16.33 -23.62
C SER A 241 -18.96 16.21 -22.68
N TYR A 242 -18.12 15.20 -22.87
CA TYR A 242 -16.89 15.02 -22.10
C TYR A 242 -15.91 16.18 -22.31
N THR A 243 -15.74 16.62 -23.57
CA THR A 243 -14.86 17.75 -23.93
C THR A 243 -15.31 19.03 -23.25
N GLU A 244 -16.62 19.35 -23.29
CA GLU A 244 -17.17 20.53 -22.62
C GLU A 244 -16.89 20.51 -21.11
N GLY A 245 -17.11 19.35 -20.47
CA GLY A 245 -16.86 19.18 -19.04
C GLY A 245 -15.39 19.29 -18.67
N MET A 246 -14.50 18.67 -19.45
CA MET A 246 -13.06 18.75 -19.21
C MET A 246 -12.52 20.16 -19.41
N ILE A 247 -13.03 20.93 -20.37
CA ILE A 247 -12.67 22.34 -20.53
C ILE A 247 -13.09 23.15 -19.29
N LYS A 248 -14.30 22.91 -18.75
CA LYS A 248 -14.74 23.53 -17.48
C LYS A 248 -13.81 23.17 -16.31
N VAL A 249 -13.41 21.90 -16.19
CA VAL A 249 -12.46 21.43 -15.16
C VAL A 249 -11.08 22.09 -15.31
N MET A 250 -10.54 22.19 -16.53
CA MET A 250 -9.20 22.76 -16.78
C MET A 250 -9.13 24.27 -16.53
N ASN A 251 -10.22 24.99 -16.78
CA ASN A 251 -10.28 26.45 -16.65
C ASN A 251 -10.63 26.95 -15.24
N ASP A 252 -11.10 26.06 -14.35
CA ASP A 252 -11.44 26.38 -12.96
C ASP A 252 -10.56 25.60 -11.97
N LYS A 253 -9.60 26.29 -11.34
CA LYS A 253 -8.67 25.69 -10.37
C LYS A 253 -9.40 25.02 -9.20
N ASP A 254 -10.47 25.63 -8.67
CA ASP A 254 -11.20 25.08 -7.52
C ASP A 254 -11.93 23.80 -7.94
N PHE A 255 -12.46 23.77 -9.17
CA PHE A 255 -13.10 22.59 -9.73
C PHE A 255 -12.09 21.46 -10.05
N LEU A 256 -10.93 21.80 -10.61
CA LEU A 256 -9.84 20.85 -10.86
C LEU A 256 -9.39 20.15 -9.57
N TYR A 257 -9.06 20.92 -8.54
CA TYR A 257 -8.62 20.34 -7.28
C TYR A 257 -9.74 19.57 -6.57
N GLY A 258 -10.99 20.05 -6.60
CA GLY A 258 -12.14 19.29 -6.08
C GLY A 258 -12.31 17.93 -6.77
N THR A 259 -12.11 17.89 -8.09
CA THR A 259 -12.16 16.66 -8.88
C THR A 259 -11.04 15.69 -8.49
N LEU A 260 -9.81 16.18 -8.36
CA LEU A 260 -8.66 15.38 -7.93
C LEU A 260 -8.80 14.84 -6.49
N ILE A 261 -9.35 15.64 -5.57
CA ILE A 261 -9.64 15.19 -4.19
C ILE A 261 -10.66 14.05 -4.22
N THR A 262 -11.73 14.23 -4.99
CA THR A 262 -12.79 13.23 -5.12
C THR A 262 -12.27 11.93 -5.73
N ASP A 263 -11.37 12.02 -6.70
CA ASP A 263 -10.72 10.87 -7.31
C ASP A 263 -9.86 10.10 -6.31
N VAL A 264 -8.93 10.79 -5.63
CA VAL A 264 -8.07 10.19 -4.60
C VAL A 264 -8.90 9.55 -3.48
N TYR A 265 -9.97 10.20 -3.02
CA TYR A 265 -10.88 9.65 -2.02
C TYR A 265 -11.57 8.37 -2.52
N SER A 266 -12.11 8.41 -3.74
CA SER A 266 -12.81 7.26 -4.35
C SER A 266 -11.89 6.06 -4.50
N GLN A 267 -10.65 6.28 -4.96
CA GLN A 267 -9.62 5.24 -5.02
C GLN A 267 -9.36 4.64 -3.63
N GLY A 268 -9.23 5.47 -2.59
CA GLY A 268 -9.03 5.03 -1.22
C GLY A 268 -10.17 4.18 -0.65
N VAL A 269 -11.42 4.53 -0.96
CA VAL A 269 -12.61 3.76 -0.54
C VAL A 269 -12.62 2.37 -1.19
N VAL A 270 -12.35 2.29 -2.50
CA VAL A 270 -12.28 1.01 -3.23
C VAL A 270 -11.14 0.15 -2.67
N LEU A 271 -9.99 0.76 -2.40
CA LEU A 271 -8.85 0.09 -1.79
C LEU A 271 -9.20 -0.50 -0.42
N GLY A 272 -9.85 0.27 0.44
CA GLY A 272 -10.30 -0.20 1.75
C GLY A 272 -11.19 -1.44 1.66
N ARG A 273 -12.11 -1.49 0.68
CA ARG A 273 -12.95 -2.67 0.42
C ARG A 273 -12.10 -3.87 -0.02
N LYS A 274 -11.15 -3.70 -0.94
CA LYS A 274 -10.24 -4.78 -1.38
C LYS A 274 -9.46 -5.36 -0.18
N TYR A 275 -8.86 -4.51 0.65
CA TYR A 275 -8.09 -4.96 1.81
C TYR A 275 -8.94 -5.67 2.88
N LYS A 276 -10.20 -5.28 3.07
CA LYS A 276 -11.13 -6.02 3.95
C LYS A 276 -11.41 -7.43 3.44
N LEU A 277 -11.67 -7.59 2.14
CA LEU A 277 -11.91 -8.90 1.53
C LEU A 277 -10.66 -9.78 1.56
N ILE A 278 -9.49 -9.21 1.29
CA ILE A 278 -8.22 -9.93 1.41
C ILE A 278 -8.00 -10.37 2.85
N ARG A 279 -8.15 -9.49 3.84
CA ARG A 279 -8.03 -9.85 5.26
C ARG A 279 -8.96 -10.99 5.64
N LEU A 280 -10.21 -10.96 5.16
CA LEU A 280 -11.18 -12.02 5.35
C LEU A 280 -10.70 -13.35 4.73
N ALA A 281 -10.20 -13.34 3.49
CA ALA A 281 -9.70 -14.53 2.83
C ALA A 281 -8.50 -15.15 3.57
N TYR A 282 -7.57 -14.32 4.05
CA TYR A 282 -6.43 -14.77 4.87
C TYR A 282 -6.89 -15.37 6.20
N ASN A 283 -7.88 -14.77 6.86
CA ASN A 283 -8.42 -15.31 8.11
C ASN A 283 -9.11 -16.66 7.88
N ILE A 284 -9.92 -16.79 6.82
CA ILE A 284 -10.58 -18.05 6.44
C ILE A 284 -9.53 -19.13 6.16
N PHE A 285 -8.51 -18.80 5.37
CA PHE A 285 -7.44 -19.74 5.05
C PHE A 285 -6.66 -20.18 6.29
N MET A 286 -6.21 -19.23 7.11
CA MET A 286 -5.37 -19.49 8.28
C MET A 286 -6.11 -20.35 9.32
N TRP A 287 -7.30 -19.92 9.74
CA TRP A 287 -8.07 -20.65 10.75
C TRP A 287 -8.65 -21.95 10.21
N GLY A 288 -9.08 -21.95 8.94
CA GLY A 288 -9.60 -23.15 8.29
C GLY A 288 -8.54 -24.23 8.09
N LEU A 289 -7.30 -23.86 7.73
CA LEU A 289 -6.19 -24.80 7.61
C LEU A 289 -5.83 -25.39 8.98
N ILE A 290 -5.76 -24.56 10.02
CA ILE A 290 -5.52 -25.04 11.40
C ILE A 290 -6.60 -26.04 11.82
N ALA A 291 -7.88 -25.71 11.60
CA ALA A 291 -9.00 -26.60 11.92
C ALA A 291 -8.94 -27.92 11.14
N ALA A 292 -8.60 -27.88 9.84
CA ALA A 292 -8.44 -29.08 9.03
C ALA A 292 -7.30 -29.97 9.54
N VAL A 293 -6.14 -29.39 9.88
CA VAL A 293 -5.00 -30.13 10.45
C VAL A 293 -5.40 -30.82 11.75
N PHE A 294 -6.07 -30.10 12.66
CA PHE A 294 -6.58 -30.72 13.90
C PHE A 294 -7.57 -31.85 13.60
N ALA A 295 -8.48 -31.68 12.63
CA ALA A 295 -9.40 -32.72 12.22
C ALA A 295 -8.67 -33.96 11.69
N PHE A 296 -7.61 -33.80 10.88
CA PHE A 296 -6.77 -34.91 10.41
C PHE A 296 -6.07 -35.63 11.56
N VAL A 297 -5.50 -34.89 12.52
CA VAL A 297 -4.83 -35.47 13.69
C VAL A 297 -5.82 -36.25 14.56
N ILE A 298 -7.01 -35.70 14.81
CA ILE A 298 -8.06 -36.38 15.60
C ILE A 298 -8.56 -37.63 14.87
N ALA A 299 -8.82 -37.55 13.57
CA ALA A 299 -9.27 -38.69 12.77
C ALA A 299 -8.23 -39.82 12.75
N TYR A 300 -6.93 -39.47 12.74
CA TYR A 300 -5.85 -40.44 12.83
C TYR A 300 -5.70 -41.01 14.25
N ALA A 301 -5.78 -40.19 15.30
CA ALA A 301 -5.65 -40.66 16.68
C ALA A 301 -6.84 -41.53 17.13
N ALA A 302 -8.05 -41.24 16.64
CA ALA A 302 -9.27 -41.97 17.03
C ALA A 302 -9.48 -43.28 16.25
N TYR A 303 -9.05 -43.34 15.00
CA TYR A 303 -9.35 -44.47 14.09
C TYR A 303 -8.12 -45.07 13.40
N GLY A 304 -6.94 -44.46 13.55
CA GLY A 304 -5.69 -45.05 13.12
C GLY A 304 -5.30 -46.17 14.07
N LYS A 305 -5.18 -47.39 13.54
CA LYS A 305 -4.46 -48.46 14.24
C LYS A 305 -3.00 -48.00 14.38
N LEU A 306 -2.59 -47.64 15.59
CA LEU A 306 -1.17 -47.62 15.99
C LEU A 306 -0.61 -49.03 15.94
#